data_AF-A0A6J1NP14-F1
#
_entry.id   AF-A0A6J1NP14-F1
#
_cell.length_a   1.000
_cell.length_b   1.000
_cell.length_c   1.000
_cell.angle_alpha   90.00
_cell.angle_beta   90.00
_cell.angle_gamma   90.00
#
_symmetry.space_group_name_H-M   'P 1'
#
loop_
_entity.id
_entity.type
_entity.pdbx_description
1 polymer ?
#
loop_
_entity_poly.entity_id
_entity_poly.type
_entity_poly.pdbx_seq_one_letter_code
_entity_poly.pdbx_strand_id
1 'polypeptide(L)'
;MFKTLFTLKVISTNTRSNTNTKPNNNQKQQTNPEPSKITIEITKNKFGDCPICWDELGKNPLASTVCGHVFCFKCLKQALLRLKQCPTCRRALRDERSFHPLYIPTV
;
A
#
# COMPACT_ATOMS: atom_id res chain seq x y z
N MET A 1 -21.21 37.94 -31.99
CA MET A 1 -22.19 37.90 -30.88
C MET A 1 -21.44 37.73 -29.56
N PHE A 2 -22.04 38.12 -28.44
CA PHE A 2 -21.33 38.45 -27.19
C PHE A 2 -20.89 37.24 -26.34
N LYS A 3 -19.71 37.36 -25.70
CA LYS A 3 -19.33 37.14 -24.27
C LYS A 3 -20.04 35.98 -23.49
N THR A 4 -19.42 35.14 -22.64
CA THR A 4 -18.19 35.29 -21.81
C THR A 4 -17.56 33.92 -21.46
N LEU A 5 -16.30 33.92 -21.01
CA LEU A 5 -15.57 32.81 -20.35
C LEU A 5 -16.32 32.16 -19.19
N PHE A 6 -16.02 30.88 -18.92
CA PHE A 6 -15.93 30.34 -17.55
C PHE A 6 -14.71 29.41 -17.40
N THR A 7 -13.56 30.01 -17.08
CA THR A 7 -12.35 29.29 -16.65
C THR A 7 -12.19 29.44 -15.15
N LEU A 8 -12.38 28.36 -14.37
CA LEU A 8 -12.04 28.34 -12.95
C LEU A 8 -11.26 27.06 -12.60
N LYS A 9 -9.93 27.19 -12.62
CA LYS A 9 -9.04 26.36 -11.81
C LYS A 9 -9.32 26.67 -10.35
N VAL A 10 -9.55 25.65 -9.52
CA VAL A 10 -9.41 25.78 -8.06
C VAL A 10 -8.01 25.29 -7.69
N ILE A 11 -7.06 26.24 -7.60
CA ILE A 11 -5.78 26.03 -6.94
C ILE A 11 -5.95 26.56 -5.52
N SER A 12 -5.87 25.70 -4.51
CA SER A 12 -5.83 26.12 -3.10
C SER A 12 -4.38 26.21 -2.63
N THR A 13 -4.01 27.34 -2.04
CA THR A 13 -2.63 27.70 -1.70
C THR A 13 -2.35 27.59 -0.20
N ASN A 14 -1.31 26.83 0.14
CA ASN A 14 -0.27 27.14 1.12
C ASN A 14 -0.54 28.23 2.18
N THR A 15 -0.43 27.89 3.48
CA THR A 15 0.40 28.67 4.41
C THR A 15 1.14 27.79 5.43
N ARG A 16 2.40 28.13 5.65
CA ARG A 16 3.34 27.58 6.64
C ARG A 16 3.22 28.38 7.93
N SER A 17 3.27 27.72 9.09
CA SER A 17 3.63 28.35 10.37
C SER A 17 4.64 27.51 11.13
N ASN A 18 5.73 28.17 11.52
CA ASN A 18 6.84 27.64 12.30
C ASN A 18 6.91 28.48 13.59
N THR A 19 6.80 27.85 14.75
CA THR A 19 7.06 28.48 16.05
C THR A 19 8.00 27.62 16.86
N ASN A 20 9.26 28.03 16.88
CA ASN A 20 10.34 27.37 17.60
C ASN A 20 10.53 28.07 18.96
N THR A 21 10.07 27.47 20.07
CA THR A 21 10.40 27.93 21.43
C THR A 21 10.52 26.76 22.41
N LYS A 22 11.72 26.60 22.97
CA LYS A 22 12.13 25.78 24.13
C LYS A 22 12.46 26.80 25.27
N PRO A 23 12.43 26.53 26.60
CA PRO A 23 12.36 25.27 27.38
C PRO A 23 11.09 25.23 28.30
N ASN A 24 10.94 24.54 29.45
CA ASN A 24 11.89 23.81 30.32
C ASN A 24 11.27 22.71 31.23
N ASN A 25 12.15 21.84 31.72
CA ASN A 25 12.17 20.98 32.92
C ASN A 25 10.93 20.62 33.79
N ASN A 26 10.92 19.32 34.11
CA ASN A 26 10.62 18.68 35.40
C ASN A 26 9.19 18.63 35.94
N GLN A 27 8.60 17.44 35.84
CA GLN A 27 8.51 16.57 37.02
C GLN A 27 8.65 15.08 36.66
N LYS A 28 9.18 14.29 37.60
CA LYS A 28 9.77 12.96 37.40
C LYS A 28 9.08 11.92 38.27
N GLN A 29 8.64 10.82 37.65
CA GLN A 29 8.35 9.50 38.25
C GLN A 29 8.14 8.55 37.06
N GLN A 30 9.11 7.75 36.59
CA GLN A 30 9.75 6.61 37.28
C GLN A 30 8.75 5.61 37.89
N THR A 31 7.98 4.95 37.02
CA THR A 31 7.66 3.53 37.18
C THR A 31 8.57 2.75 36.24
N ASN A 32 9.29 1.75 36.74
CA ASN A 32 10.28 1.01 35.96
C ASN A 32 9.57 0.15 34.91
N PRO A 33 9.81 0.32 33.59
CA PRO A 33 9.55 -0.76 32.67
C PRO A 33 10.58 -1.85 32.96
N GLU A 34 10.08 -3.01 33.37
CA GLU A 34 10.78 -4.29 33.23
C GLU A 34 11.45 -4.34 31.83
N PRO A 35 12.69 -4.87 31.70
CA PRO A 35 13.36 -4.94 30.41
C PRO A 35 12.58 -5.87 29.48
N SER A 36 11.62 -5.29 28.76
CA SER A 36 10.85 -5.98 27.75
C SER A 36 11.85 -6.53 26.75
N LYS A 37 11.93 -7.86 26.74
CA LYS A 37 12.83 -8.59 25.87
C LYS A 37 12.32 -8.33 24.46
N ILE A 38 12.90 -7.34 23.76
CA ILE A 38 12.65 -7.11 22.36
C ILE A 38 13.33 -8.27 21.62
N THR A 39 12.70 -9.44 21.69
CA THR A 39 12.82 -10.45 20.65
C THR A 39 12.31 -9.78 19.38
N ILE A 40 13.24 -9.17 18.66
CA ILE A 40 13.14 -9.06 17.22
C ILE A 40 13.15 -10.51 16.75
N GLU A 41 11.98 -11.14 16.76
CA GLU A 41 11.74 -12.27 15.91
C GLU A 41 11.97 -11.74 14.50
N ILE A 42 13.11 -12.13 13.93
CA ILE A 42 13.41 -11.95 12.51
C ILE A 42 12.45 -12.89 11.80
N THR A 43 11.19 -12.45 11.72
CA THR A 43 10.08 -13.25 11.24
C THR A 43 10.39 -13.64 9.80
N LYS A 44 10.33 -14.95 9.54
CA LYS A 44 10.57 -15.57 8.24
C LYS A 44 9.98 -14.69 7.14
N ASN A 45 10.78 -14.36 6.12
CA ASN A 45 10.52 -13.31 5.13
C ASN A 45 9.12 -13.43 4.47
N LYS A 46 8.09 -12.82 5.08
CA LYS A 46 6.69 -12.92 4.61
C LYS A 46 6.44 -11.90 3.51
N PHE A 47 5.78 -12.33 2.44
CA PHE A 47 5.40 -11.44 1.33
C PHE A 47 4.20 -10.52 1.64
N GLY A 48 3.65 -10.59 2.86
CA GLY A 48 2.40 -9.92 3.26
C GLY A 48 1.16 -10.73 2.86
N ASP A 49 -0.01 -10.11 2.94
CA ASP A 49 -1.31 -10.75 2.68
C ASP A 49 -1.93 -10.28 1.35
N CYS A 50 -2.76 -11.13 0.76
CA CYS A 50 -3.41 -10.83 -0.51
C CYS A 50 -4.50 -9.75 -0.31
N PRO A 51 -4.46 -8.60 -1.00
CA PRO A 51 -5.42 -7.51 -0.80
C PRO A 51 -6.85 -7.82 -1.30
N ILE A 52 -7.13 -9.05 -1.74
CA ILE A 52 -8.45 -9.51 -2.20
C ILE A 52 -9.06 -10.51 -1.21
N CYS A 53 -8.31 -11.53 -0.77
CA CYS A 53 -8.81 -12.58 0.14
C CYS A 53 -8.22 -12.53 1.55
N TRP A 54 -7.20 -11.71 1.78
CA TRP A 54 -6.54 -11.46 3.06
C TRP A 54 -5.76 -12.68 3.60
N ASP A 55 -5.54 -13.70 2.76
CA ASP A 55 -4.63 -14.82 3.02
C ASP A 55 -3.16 -14.44 2.75
N GLU A 56 -2.25 -15.03 3.54
CA GLU A 56 -0.79 -14.90 3.40
C GLU A 56 -0.28 -15.29 2.00
N LEU A 57 0.41 -14.35 1.35
CA LEU A 57 1.03 -14.53 0.04
C LEU A 57 2.21 -15.52 0.14
N GLY A 58 2.25 -16.49 -0.77
CA GLY A 58 3.23 -17.59 -0.78
C GLY A 58 2.64 -18.94 -0.37
N LYS A 59 1.54 -18.98 0.39
CA LYS A 59 0.79 -20.24 0.63
C LYS A 59 0.02 -20.74 -0.61
N ASN A 60 -0.37 -19.81 -1.48
CA ASN A 60 -1.08 -20.07 -2.72
C ASN A 60 -0.24 -19.60 -3.92
N PRO A 61 -0.45 -20.18 -5.13
CA PRO A 61 0.19 -19.69 -6.36
C PRO A 61 -0.01 -18.19 -6.54
N LEU A 62 1.09 -17.48 -6.75
CA LEU A 62 1.11 -16.02 -6.86
C LEU A 62 1.00 -15.57 -8.31
N ALA A 63 0.51 -14.34 -8.50
CA ALA A 63 0.53 -13.65 -9.78
C ALA A 63 0.86 -12.17 -9.59
N SER A 64 1.64 -11.62 -10.50
CA SER A 64 1.86 -10.17 -10.62
C SER A 64 1.16 -9.63 -11.86
N THR A 65 0.70 -8.40 -11.75
CA THR A 65 0.21 -7.61 -12.89
C THR A 65 1.37 -6.84 -13.52
N VAL A 66 1.28 -6.43 -14.79
CA VAL A 66 2.29 -5.57 -15.46
C VAL A 66 2.46 -4.17 -14.82
N CYS A 67 1.70 -3.87 -13.77
CA CYS A 67 1.86 -2.67 -12.94
C CYS A 67 2.52 -2.94 -11.58
N GLY A 68 3.02 -4.15 -11.34
CA GLY A 68 3.81 -4.52 -10.16
C GLY A 68 3.02 -5.04 -8.95
N HIS A 69 1.68 -4.94 -8.95
CA HIS A 69 0.87 -5.40 -7.82
C HIS A 69 0.68 -6.93 -7.86
N VAL A 70 0.89 -7.55 -6.69
CA VAL A 70 0.91 -9.01 -6.47
C VAL A 70 -0.34 -9.48 -5.73
N PHE A 71 -0.84 -10.66 -6.11
CA PHE A 71 -2.06 -11.27 -5.56
C PHE A 71 -1.94 -12.80 -5.61
N CYS A 72 -2.85 -13.50 -4.92
CA CYS A 72 -3.15 -14.90 -5.23
C CYS A 72 -3.67 -15.02 -6.68
N PHE A 73 -3.15 -15.99 -7.45
CA PHE A 73 -3.48 -16.20 -8.87
C PHE A 73 -4.99 -16.34 -9.12
N LYS A 74 -5.68 -17.12 -8.28
CA LYS A 74 -7.15 -17.31 -8.35
C LYS A 74 -7.89 -16.00 -8.15
N CYS A 75 -7.50 -15.20 -7.15
CA CYS A 75 -8.14 -13.93 -6.81
C CYS A 75 -7.96 -12.89 -7.92
N LEU A 76 -6.75 -12.77 -8.49
CA LEU A 76 -6.52 -11.87 -9.62
C LEU A 76 -7.33 -12.32 -10.86
N LYS A 77 -7.34 -13.62 -11.18
CA LYS A 77 -8.12 -14.14 -12.31
C LYS A 77 -9.62 -13.84 -12.14
N GLN A 78 -10.18 -14.05 -10.94
CA GLN A 78 -11.58 -13.71 -10.64
C GLN A 78 -11.86 -12.21 -10.69
N ALA A 79 -10.95 -11.36 -10.20
CA ALA A 79 -11.10 -9.91 -10.31
C ALA A 79 -11.14 -9.47 -11.79
N LEU A 80 -10.25 -10.02 -12.62
CA LEU A 80 -10.17 -9.74 -14.06
C LEU A 80 -11.32 -10.35 -14.90
N LEU A 81 -12.15 -11.22 -14.33
CA LEU A 81 -13.43 -11.61 -14.94
C LEU A 81 -14.51 -10.52 -14.74
N ARG A 82 -14.47 -9.78 -13.62
CA ARG A 82 -15.44 -8.72 -13.30
C ARG A 82 -15.03 -7.37 -13.89
N LEU A 83 -13.75 -7.00 -13.80
CA LEU A 83 -13.24 -5.71 -14.28
C LEU A 83 -11.81 -5.85 -14.79
N LYS A 84 -11.55 -5.41 -16.03
CA LYS A 84 -10.23 -5.46 -16.69
C LYS A 84 -9.28 -4.36 -16.18
N GLN A 85 -9.09 -4.30 -14.86
CA GLN A 85 -8.24 -3.32 -14.17
C GLN A 85 -7.52 -3.96 -12.98
N CYS A 86 -6.37 -3.41 -12.59
CA CYS A 86 -5.66 -3.79 -11.38
C CYS A 86 -6.50 -3.43 -10.14
N PRO A 87 -6.79 -4.37 -9.21
CA PRO A 87 -7.53 -4.08 -7.99
C PRO A 87 -6.91 -2.99 -7.10
N THR A 88 -5.59 -2.83 -7.12
CA THR A 88 -4.87 -1.86 -6.26
C THR A 88 -4.79 -0.47 -6.90
N CYS A 89 -4.21 -0.34 -8.11
CA CYS A 89 -3.96 0.97 -8.73
C CYS A 89 -4.88 1.32 -9.90
N ARG A 90 -5.87 0.47 -10.22
CA ARG A 90 -6.87 0.66 -11.29
C ARG A 90 -6.30 0.78 -12.72
N ARG A 91 -4.99 0.56 -12.94
CA ARG A 91 -4.41 0.49 -14.30
C ARG A 91 -5.16 -0.56 -15.12
N ALA A 92 -5.49 -0.24 -16.37
CA ALA A 92 -6.18 -1.15 -17.27
C ALA A 92 -5.33 -2.40 -17.58
N LEU A 93 -5.97 -3.57 -17.55
CA LEU A 93 -5.38 -4.89 -17.76
C LEU A 93 -6.24 -5.61 -18.81
N ARG A 94 -6.09 -5.17 -20.08
CA ARG A 94 -6.97 -5.55 -21.20
C ARG A 94 -6.56 -6.86 -21.86
N ASP A 95 -5.25 -7.08 -21.98
CA ASP A 95 -4.68 -8.22 -22.72
C ASP A 95 -4.37 -9.40 -21.80
N GLU A 96 -4.29 -10.62 -22.33
CA GLU A 96 -3.95 -11.81 -21.53
C GLU A 96 -2.54 -11.74 -20.91
N ARG A 97 -1.63 -11.01 -21.55
CA ARG A 97 -0.25 -10.77 -21.07
C ARG A 97 -0.15 -9.69 -19.98
N SER A 98 -1.28 -9.12 -19.54
CA SER A 98 -1.31 -8.06 -18.53
C SER A 98 -1.07 -8.54 -17.09
N PHE A 99 -1.00 -9.86 -16.88
CA PHE A 99 -0.52 -10.47 -15.65
C PHE A 99 0.19 -11.80 -15.95
N HIS A 100 1.01 -12.27 -15.02
CA HIS A 100 1.70 -13.56 -15.12
C HIS A 100 1.84 -14.23 -13.74
N PRO A 101 1.93 -15.57 -13.67
CA PRO A 101 2.27 -16.24 -12.42
C PRO A 101 3.67 -15.83 -11.93
N LEU A 102 3.89 -15.96 -10.62
CA LEU A 102 5.20 -15.85 -9.99
C LEU A 102 5.59 -17.20 -9.39
N TYR A 103 6.80 -17.66 -9.73
CA TYR A 103 7.43 -18.83 -9.14
C TYR A 103 8.64 -18.34 -8.34
N ILE A 104 8.42 -18.02 -7.07
CA ILE A 104 9.47 -17.59 -6.17
C ILE A 104 10.03 -18.86 -5.50
N PRO A 105 11.28 -19.28 -5.77
CA PRO A 105 11.91 -20.34 -4.98
C PRO A 105 12.01 -19.84 -3.54
N THR A 106 11.40 -20.59 -2.61
CA THR A 106 11.45 -20.28 -1.18
C THR A 106 12.88 -20.41 -0.66
N VAL A 107 13.28 -19.45 0.20
CA VAL A 107 14.50 -19.54 1.01
C VAL A 107 14.34 -20.51 2.18
#